data_AF-A0A964U0M2-F1
#
_entry.id   AF-A0A964U0M2-F1
#
_cell.length_a   1.000
_cell.length_b   1.000
_cell.length_c   1.000
_cell.angle_alpha   90.00
_cell.angle_beta   90.00
_cell.angle_gamma   90.00
#
_symmetry.space_group_name_H-M   'P 1'
#
loop_
_entity.id
_entity.type
_entity.pdbx_description
1 polymer ?
#
loop_
_entity_poly.entity_id
_entity_poly.type
_entity_poly.pdbx_seq_one_letter_code
_entity_poly.pdbx_strand_id
1 'polypeptide(L)' 'EDRMGYLQDLWRVVLADEARDFEEDGFMRLASNLLGMADRDSARARQAVRAQAG' A
#
# COMPACT_ATOMS: atom_id res chain seq x y z
N GLU A 1 5.61 -8.18 -13.97
CA GLU A 1 6.00 -7.55 -12.70
C GLU A 1 5.79 -6.04 -12.75
N ASP A 2 4.55 -5.61 -12.52
CA ASP A 2 4.21 -4.19 -12.42
C ASP A 2 4.38 -3.73 -10.96
N ARG A 3 5.20 -2.68 -10.76
CA ARG A 3 5.53 -2.21 -9.41
C ARG A 3 4.30 -1.73 -8.63
N MET A 4 3.28 -1.21 -9.35
CA MET A 4 2.03 -0.76 -8.75
C MET A 4 1.18 -1.95 -8.32
N GLY A 5 1.27 -3.07 -9.03
CA GLY A 5 0.73 -4.37 -8.62
C GLY A 5 1.28 -4.82 -7.26
N TYR A 6 2.60 -4.85 -7.09
CA TYR A 6 3.21 -5.22 -5.81
C TYR A 6 2.79 -4.33 -4.65
N LEU A 7 2.70 -3.01 -4.90
CA LEU A 7 2.28 -2.07 -3.86
C LEU A 7 0.82 -2.31 -3.45
N GLN A 8 -0.04 -2.68 -4.40
CA GLN A 8 -1.43 -3.08 -4.10
C GLN A 8 -1.50 -4.39 -3.31
N ASP A 9 -0.67 -5.38 -3.63
CA ASP A 9 -0.64 -6.63 -2.86
C ASP A 9 -0.15 -6.39 -1.42
N LEU A 10 0.86 -5.54 -1.22
CA LEU A 10 1.28 -5.07 0.11
C LEU A 10 0.13 -4.39 0.85
N TRP A 11 -0.59 -3.47 0.19
CA TRP A 11 -1.76 -2.81 0.78
C TRP A 11 -2.89 -3.79 1.12
N ARG A 12 -3.05 -4.87 0.35
CA ARG A 12 -4.09 -5.87 0.60
C ARG A 12 -3.82 -6.68 1.87
N VAL A 13 -2.54 -6.93 2.19
CA VAL A 13 -2.14 -7.57 3.47
C VAL A 13 -2.30 -6.60 4.63
N VAL A 14 -1.81 -5.36 4.49
CA VAL A 14 -1.90 -4.32 5.55
C VAL A 14 -3.35 -3.98 5.89
N LEU A 15 -4.26 -3.99 4.92
CA LEU A 15 -5.68 -3.67 5.16
C LEU A 15 -6.52 -4.89 5.59
N ALA A 16 -5.93 -6.08 5.69
CA ALA A 16 -6.67 -7.31 5.99
C ALA A 16 -7.20 -7.39 7.43
N ASP A 17 -6.54 -6.74 8.39
CA ASP A 17 -6.90 -6.76 9.82
C ASP A 17 -7.84 -5.61 10.22
N GLU A 18 -8.32 -4.81 9.26
CA GLU A 18 -9.20 -3.63 9.44
C GLU A 18 -8.65 -2.48 10.32
N ALA A 19 -7.64 -2.74 11.14
CA ALA A 19 -6.90 -1.77 11.94
C ALA A 19 -5.59 -1.40 11.23
N ARG A 20 -5.26 -0.10 11.20
CA ARG A 20 -3.98 0.40 10.68
C ARG A 20 -3.24 1.13 11.78
N ASP A 21 -2.02 0.69 12.08
CA ASP A 21 -1.16 1.38 13.04
C ASP A 21 -0.24 2.42 12.36
N PHE A 22 0.48 3.20 13.14
CA PHE A 22 1.45 4.18 12.67
C PHE A 22 2.69 3.49 12.08
N GLU A 23 3.05 2.32 12.62
CA GLU A 23 4.19 1.53 12.15
C GLU A 23 4.00 1.02 10.72
N GLU A 24 2.79 0.59 10.37
CA GLU A 24 2.46 0.08 9.03
C GLU A 24 2.52 1.17 7.96
N ASP A 25 2.15 2.41 8.30
CA ASP A 25 2.27 3.55 7.39
C ASP A 25 3.75 3.87 7.11
N GLY A 26 4.59 3.80 8.16
CA GLY A 26 6.04 3.92 8.04
C GLY A 26 6.66 2.82 7.18
N PHE A 27 6.21 1.57 7.37
CA PHE A 27 6.62 0.44 6.54
C PHE A 27 6.23 0.62 5.07
N MET A 28 4.97 1.00 4.80
CA MET A 28 4.49 1.24 3.44
C MET A 28 5.26 2.36 2.74
N ARG A 29 5.68 3.37 3.49
CA ARG A 29 6.51 4.47 2.99
C ARG A 29 7.92 4.03 2.65
N LEU A 30 8.53 3.17 3.45
CA LEU A 30 9.82 2.56 3.13
C LEU A 30 9.71 1.66 1.91
N ALA A 31 8.70 0.78 1.88
CA ALA A 31 8.46 -0.14 0.77
C ALA A 31 8.22 0.60 -0.55
N SER A 32 7.42 1.67 -0.56
CA SER A 32 7.20 2.48 -1.77
C SER A 32 8.49 3.14 -2.25
N ASN A 33 9.33 3.66 -1.34
CA ASN A 33 10.62 4.23 -1.69
C ASN A 33 11.58 3.19 -2.30
N LEU A 34 11.62 1.97 -1.74
CA LEU A 34 12.44 0.87 -2.28
C LEU A 34 11.98 0.43 -3.69
N LEU A 35 10.67 0.52 -3.96
CA LEU A 35 10.10 0.27 -5.29
C LEU A 35 10.29 1.46 -6.25
N GLY A 36 10.92 2.56 -5.82
CA GLY A 36 11.09 3.77 -6.61
C GLY A 36 9.78 4.51 -6.90
N MET A 37 8.81 4.39 -5.98
CA MET A 37 7.49 5.01 -6.07
C MET A 37 7.35 6.18 -5.11
N ALA A 38 6.53 7.16 -5.49
CA ALA A 38 6.21 8.27 -4.62
C ALA A 38 5.14 7.90 -3.59
N ASP A 39 5.06 8.67 -2.50
CA ASP A 39 3.98 8.60 -1.51
C ASP A 39 2.58 8.67 -2.16
N ARG A 40 2.46 9.42 -3.27
CA ARG A 40 1.21 9.55 -4.05
C ARG A 40 0.77 8.23 -4.68
N ASP A 41 1.72 7.44 -5.20
CA ASP A 41 1.42 6.14 -5.80
C ASP A 41 0.96 5.16 -4.72
N SER A 42 1.58 5.21 -3.53
CA SER A 42 1.13 4.44 -2.37
C SER A 42 -0.28 4.81 -1.95
N ALA A 43 -0.61 6.11 -1.88
CA ALA A 43 -1.97 6.56 -1.59
C ALA A 43 -3.00 6.09 -2.65
N ARG A 44 -2.61 6.05 -3.93
CA ARG A 44 -3.46 5.59 -5.03
C ARG A 44 -3.67 4.08 -4.99
N ALA A 45 -2.62 3.30 -4.71
CA ALA A 45 -2.70 1.85 -4.54
C ALA A 45 -3.65 1.50 -3.38
N ARG A 46 -3.53 2.21 -2.26
CA ARG A 46 -4.44 2.07 -1.12
C ARG A 46 -5.89 2.32 -1.49
N GLN A 47 -6.18 3.42 -2.19
CA GLN A 47 -7.55 3.73 -2.63
C GLN A 47 -8.11 2.65 -3.54
N ALA A 48 -7.29 2.13 -4.47
CA ALA A 48 -7.69 1.04 -5.35
C ALA A 48 -7.99 -0.26 -4.60
N VAL A 49 -7.18 -0.63 -3.60
CA VAL A 49 -7.42 -1.82 -2.78
C VAL A 49 -8.66 -1.65 -1.91
N ARG A 50 -8.85 -0.49 -1.28
CA ARG A 50 -10.07 -0.18 -0.51
C ARG A 50 -11.34 -0.25 -1.36
N ALA A 51 -11.28 0.21 -2.61
CA ALA A 51 -12.40 0.13 -3.54
C ALA A 51 -12.70 -1.31 -4.02
N GLN A 52 -11.74 -2.24 -3.90
CA GLN A 52 -11.92 -3.67 -4.21
C GLN A 52 -12.37 -4.49 -3.01
N ALA A 53 -12.15 -3.99 -1.79
CA ALA A 53 -12.47 -4.67 -0.53
C ALA A 53 -13.87 -4.33 0.02
N GLY A 54 -14.55 -3.34 -0.55
CA GLY A 54 -15.96 -3.01 -0.28
C GLY A 54 -16.88 -3.55 -1.36
#